data_AF-R8VZL8-F1
#
_entry.id   AF-R8VZL8-F1
#
_cell.length_a   1.000
_cell.length_b   1.000
_cell.length_c   1.000
_cell.angle_alpha   90.00
_cell.angle_beta   90.00
_cell.angle_gamma   90.00
#
_symmetry.space_group_name_H-M   'P 1'
#
loop_
_entity.id
_entity.type
_entity.pdbx_description
1 polymer ?
#
loop_
_entity_poly.entity_id
_entity_poly.type
_entity_poly.pdbx_seq_one_letter_code
_entity_poly.pdbx_strand_id
1 'polypeptide(L)'
;MKRTSMEQLEQWHVQGQYQKIVEAIEAIDPAERGYELTGQLARAYNNLGQYERALTLLLATKNEGQADPNWHFRVGYAYYYSNQRAKAAAYFAHVLDLQPDDADAREYLVLCQLDTNQKPIQTIANKTIGKHSFDQHANRRHRLPPIRYPAPDLAAVRTHIEQYFGPITKVIPSPSARDLHVDLCLCAPTPERDYWQITTLGMGACPMNLPPEQLHRSPERLELTITLPRDWNVDSMDEIWFWPQRWLWILSRLPFQDNGWLGFGHSLATDGYEPFAANTQQSGLLLLGPQDAPTGATVCTLADGQKVGFLQLIPLYREEMEFKLAHGVHALVERMADVDHVFCPYRLNTCAPDIERPRNPYLLS
;
A
#
# COMPACT_ATOMS: atom_id res chain seq x y z
N MET A 1 -50.86 6.08 -0.42
CA MET A 1 -49.84 5.01 -0.30
C MET A 1 -49.23 5.11 1.08
N LYS A 2 -49.09 4.01 1.85
CA LYS A 2 -48.40 4.07 3.14
C LYS A 2 -46.94 4.46 2.89
N ARG A 3 -46.46 5.53 3.54
CA ARG A 3 -45.06 5.95 3.47
C ARG A 3 -44.18 4.83 4.05
N THR A 4 -43.18 4.38 3.28
CA THR A 4 -42.23 3.35 3.73
C THR A 4 -41.46 3.89 4.94
N SER A 5 -41.40 3.13 6.03
CA SER A 5 -40.67 3.53 7.24
C SER A 5 -39.15 3.40 7.04
N MET A 6 -38.36 4.15 7.81
CA MET A 6 -36.90 4.05 7.80
C MET A 6 -36.41 2.63 8.13
N GLU A 7 -37.07 1.94 9.08
CA GLU A 7 -36.77 0.55 9.43
C GLU A 7 -36.93 -0.39 8.21
N GLN A 8 -37.97 -0.17 7.40
CA GLN A 8 -38.18 -0.99 6.21
C GLN A 8 -37.11 -0.74 5.13
N LEU A 9 -36.67 0.51 4.98
CA LEU A 9 -35.58 0.86 4.07
C LEU A 9 -34.26 0.21 4.50
N GLU A 10 -33.98 0.20 5.81
CA GLU A 10 -32.79 -0.45 6.36
C GLU A 10 -32.84 -1.98 6.18
N GLN A 11 -34.01 -2.59 6.40
CA GLN A 11 -34.18 -4.02 6.17
C GLN A 11 -33.92 -4.39 4.69
N TRP A 12 -34.41 -3.60 3.75
CA TRP A 12 -34.10 -3.81 2.33
C TRP A 12 -32.63 -3.59 2.01
N HIS A 13 -31.96 -2.66 2.67
CA HIS A 13 -30.53 -2.41 2.48
C HIS A 13 -29.71 -3.64 2.92
N VAL A 14 -29.96 -4.16 4.12
CA VAL A 14 -29.32 -5.38 4.64
C VAL A 14 -29.56 -6.59 3.73
N GLN A 15 -30.75 -6.67 3.10
CA GLN A 15 -31.09 -7.74 2.15
C GLN A 15 -30.56 -7.52 0.72
N GLY A 16 -29.83 -6.42 0.47
CA GLY A 16 -29.33 -6.08 -0.87
C GLY A 16 -30.42 -5.65 -1.87
N GLN A 17 -31.62 -5.34 -1.40
CA GLN A 17 -32.79 -4.96 -2.22
C GLN A 17 -32.78 -3.46 -2.55
N TYR A 18 -31.66 -2.95 -3.06
CA TYR A 18 -31.45 -1.52 -3.27
C TYR A 18 -32.43 -0.89 -4.26
N GLN A 19 -32.86 -1.65 -5.28
CA GLN A 19 -33.84 -1.19 -6.27
C GLN A 19 -35.21 -0.87 -5.63
N LYS A 20 -35.63 -1.62 -4.60
CA LYS A 20 -36.88 -1.32 -3.87
C LYS A 20 -36.79 -0.03 -3.07
N ILE A 21 -35.61 0.26 -2.50
CA ILE A 21 -35.35 1.53 -1.80
C ILE A 21 -35.48 2.69 -2.78
N VAL A 22 -34.88 2.56 -3.98
CA VAL A 22 -34.97 3.57 -5.05
C VAL A 22 -36.43 3.83 -5.42
N GLU A 23 -37.18 2.79 -5.78
CA GLU A 23 -38.59 2.91 -6.19
C GLU A 23 -39.47 3.53 -5.11
N ALA A 24 -39.27 3.13 -3.85
CA ALA A 24 -40.05 3.65 -2.73
C ALA A 24 -39.79 5.14 -2.46
N ILE A 25 -38.53 5.60 -2.57
CA ILE A 25 -38.17 7.00 -2.29
C ILE A 25 -38.44 7.89 -3.51
N GLU A 26 -38.23 7.40 -4.74
CA GLU A 26 -38.51 8.18 -5.96
C GLU A 26 -40.01 8.49 -6.14
N ALA A 27 -40.90 7.67 -5.58
CA ALA A 27 -42.34 7.92 -5.54
C ALA A 27 -42.74 9.10 -4.63
N ILE A 28 -41.83 9.59 -3.79
CA ILE A 28 -42.00 10.78 -2.95
C ILE A 28 -41.50 11.99 -3.73
N ASP A 29 -42.25 13.11 -3.69
CA ASP A 29 -41.84 14.37 -4.31
C ASP A 29 -40.43 14.78 -3.79
N PRO A 30 -39.48 15.15 -4.67
CA PRO A 30 -38.15 15.61 -4.25
C PRO A 30 -38.16 16.64 -3.11
N ALA A 31 -39.13 17.55 -3.07
CA ALA A 31 -39.25 18.58 -2.04
C ALA A 31 -39.63 18.01 -0.65
N GLU A 32 -40.25 16.83 -0.60
CA GLU A 32 -40.73 16.18 0.62
C GLU A 32 -39.77 15.11 1.19
N ARG A 33 -38.70 14.79 0.45
CA ARG A 33 -37.72 13.77 0.85
C ARG A 33 -36.90 14.21 2.07
N GLY A 34 -36.56 15.51 2.13
CA GLY A 34 -35.65 16.04 3.13
C GLY A 34 -34.26 15.39 3.08
N TYR A 35 -33.43 15.69 4.08
CA TYR A 35 -32.05 15.21 4.14
C TYR A 35 -31.94 13.68 4.23
N GLU A 36 -32.72 13.07 5.13
CA GLU A 36 -32.57 11.66 5.48
C GLU A 36 -32.95 10.72 4.32
N LEU A 37 -34.11 10.92 3.68
CA LEU A 37 -34.52 10.08 2.55
C LEU A 37 -33.65 10.33 1.31
N THR A 38 -33.19 11.57 1.11
CA THR A 38 -32.23 11.89 0.04
C THR A 38 -30.92 11.13 0.25
N GLY A 39 -30.41 11.08 1.48
CA GLY A 39 -29.25 10.29 1.84
C GLY A 39 -29.44 8.78 1.62
N GLN A 40 -30.61 8.24 1.96
CA GLN A 40 -30.95 6.83 1.73
C GLN A 40 -31.04 6.47 0.25
N LEU A 41 -31.65 7.34 -0.56
CA LEU A 41 -31.71 7.18 -2.00
C LEU A 41 -30.32 7.20 -2.63
N ALA A 42 -29.45 8.14 -2.21
CA ALA A 42 -28.06 8.17 -2.66
C ALA A 42 -27.27 6.92 -2.26
N ARG A 43 -27.46 6.42 -1.03
CA ARG A 43 -26.86 5.13 -0.59
C ARG A 43 -27.30 3.98 -1.50
N ALA A 44 -28.57 3.91 -1.86
CA ALA A 44 -29.08 2.87 -2.76
C ALA A 44 -28.46 2.99 -4.17
N TYR A 45 -28.36 4.21 -4.72
CA TYR A 45 -27.69 4.42 -6.01
C TYR A 45 -26.21 4.02 -6.00
N ASN A 46 -25.47 4.36 -4.95
CA ASN A 46 -24.08 3.90 -4.79
C ASN A 46 -23.97 2.38 -4.89
N ASN A 47 -24.84 1.65 -4.18
CA ASN A 47 -24.83 0.18 -4.20
C ASN A 47 -25.29 -0.43 -5.53
N LEU A 48 -26.05 0.32 -6.33
CA LEU A 48 -26.45 -0.07 -7.70
C LEU A 48 -25.43 0.35 -8.76
N GLY A 49 -24.32 0.98 -8.39
CA GLY A 49 -23.32 1.49 -9.32
C GLY A 49 -23.70 2.79 -10.04
N GLN A 50 -24.77 3.46 -9.61
CA GLN A 50 -25.29 4.69 -10.21
C GLN A 50 -24.67 5.93 -9.54
N TYR A 51 -23.35 6.03 -9.55
CA TYR A 51 -22.59 6.98 -8.73
C TYR A 51 -22.85 8.46 -9.05
N GLU A 52 -23.07 8.81 -10.32
CA GLU A 52 -23.39 10.20 -10.71
C GLU A 52 -24.72 10.68 -10.11
N ARG A 53 -25.73 9.80 -10.08
CA ARG A 53 -27.03 10.09 -9.46
C ARG A 53 -26.88 10.24 -7.94
N ALA A 54 -26.09 9.37 -7.32
CA ALA A 54 -25.78 9.46 -5.90
C ALA A 54 -25.08 10.80 -5.56
N LEU A 55 -24.04 11.17 -6.32
CA LEU A 55 -23.32 12.43 -6.14
C LEU A 55 -24.22 13.65 -6.31
N THR A 56 -25.10 13.65 -7.31
CA THR A 56 -26.04 14.75 -7.53
C THR A 56 -26.91 14.99 -6.29
N LEU A 57 -27.46 13.93 -5.72
CA LEU A 57 -28.29 14.01 -4.51
C LEU A 57 -27.49 14.42 -3.28
N LEU A 58 -26.31 13.83 -3.07
CA LEU A 58 -25.49 14.12 -1.90
C LEU A 58 -24.96 15.55 -1.92
N LEU A 59 -24.48 16.03 -3.07
CA LEU A 59 -23.94 17.39 -3.18
C LEU A 59 -25.03 18.46 -3.06
N ALA A 60 -26.28 18.15 -3.42
CA ALA A 60 -27.42 19.04 -3.17
C ALA A 60 -27.69 19.26 -1.68
N THR A 61 -27.31 18.30 -0.82
CA THR A 61 -27.47 18.36 0.64
C THR A 61 -26.16 18.63 1.39
N LYS A 62 -25.17 19.25 0.72
CA LYS A 62 -23.84 19.48 1.28
C LYS A 62 -23.85 20.32 2.55
N ASN A 63 -24.78 21.26 2.70
CA ASN A 63 -24.82 22.15 3.86
C ASN A 63 -25.25 21.40 5.13
N GLU A 64 -26.23 20.52 4.99
CA GLU A 64 -26.74 19.67 6.06
C GLU A 64 -25.75 18.55 6.43
N GLY A 65 -25.02 18.02 5.43
CA GLY A 65 -24.11 16.89 5.61
C GLY A 65 -22.72 17.20 6.14
N GLN A 66 -22.36 18.47 6.40
CA GLN A 66 -20.98 18.85 6.77
C GLN A 66 -20.45 18.12 8.02
N ALA A 67 -21.31 17.89 9.01
CA ALA A 67 -20.96 17.20 10.25
C ALA A 67 -21.38 15.71 10.25
N ASP A 68 -21.88 15.19 9.13
CA ASP A 68 -22.35 13.81 9.01
C ASP A 68 -21.28 12.91 8.36
N PRO A 69 -20.61 12.03 9.13
CA PRO A 69 -19.60 11.13 8.59
C PRO A 69 -20.16 10.17 7.53
N ASN A 70 -21.44 9.76 7.63
CA ASN A 70 -22.05 8.89 6.62
C ASN A 70 -22.24 9.61 5.29
N TRP A 71 -22.51 10.91 5.31
CA TRP A 71 -22.61 11.71 4.10
C TRP A 71 -21.26 11.82 3.40
N HIS A 72 -20.20 12.17 4.16
CA HIS A 72 -18.84 12.21 3.63
C HIS A 72 -18.41 10.85 3.07
N PHE A 73 -18.68 9.76 3.79
CA PHE A 73 -18.37 8.41 3.34
C PHE A 73 -19.09 8.07 2.03
N ARG A 74 -20.39 8.37 1.91
CA ARG A 74 -21.18 8.10 0.69
C ARG A 74 -20.70 8.92 -0.50
N VAL A 75 -20.28 10.17 -0.29
CA VAL A 75 -19.68 11.01 -1.35
C VAL A 75 -18.31 10.45 -1.75
N GLY A 76 -17.46 10.11 -0.77
CA GLY A 76 -16.17 9.47 -0.99
C GLY A 76 -16.29 8.18 -1.79
N TYR A 77 -17.23 7.29 -1.42
CA TYR A 77 -17.54 6.05 -2.11
C TYR A 77 -17.94 6.30 -3.58
N ALA A 78 -18.84 7.25 -3.82
CA ALA A 78 -19.28 7.56 -5.17
C ALA A 78 -18.12 8.09 -6.05
N TYR A 79 -17.27 8.97 -5.50
CA TYR A 79 -16.06 9.44 -6.19
C TYR A 79 -15.05 8.31 -6.42
N TYR A 80 -14.87 7.40 -5.46
CA TYR A 80 -13.95 6.27 -5.56
C TYR A 80 -14.28 5.39 -6.77
N TYR A 81 -15.54 4.93 -6.84
CA TYR A 81 -15.97 4.04 -7.91
C TYR A 81 -16.23 4.78 -9.24
N SER A 82 -16.31 6.11 -9.22
CA SER A 82 -16.25 6.97 -10.43
C SER A 82 -14.81 7.31 -10.85
N ASN A 83 -13.80 6.64 -10.28
CA ASN A 83 -12.38 6.83 -10.55
C ASN A 83 -11.83 8.24 -10.25
N GLN A 84 -12.50 9.02 -9.40
CA GLN A 84 -12.06 10.35 -8.94
C GLN A 84 -11.37 10.24 -7.58
N ARG A 85 -10.27 9.49 -7.52
CA ARG A 85 -9.62 9.07 -6.25
C ARG A 85 -9.10 10.21 -5.38
N ALA A 86 -8.53 11.27 -5.96
CA ALA A 86 -8.07 12.42 -5.18
C ALA A 86 -9.22 13.12 -4.43
N LYS A 87 -10.40 13.23 -5.07
CA LYS A 87 -11.60 13.74 -4.40
C LYS A 87 -12.07 12.76 -3.33
N ALA A 88 -12.14 11.46 -3.67
CA ALA A 88 -12.55 10.42 -2.73
C ALA A 88 -11.69 10.42 -1.45
N ALA A 89 -10.36 10.49 -1.60
CA ALA A 89 -9.41 10.56 -0.48
C ALA A 89 -9.72 11.73 0.47
N ALA A 90 -10.00 12.92 -0.06
CA ALA A 90 -10.34 14.08 0.77
C ALA A 90 -11.61 13.85 1.62
N TYR A 91 -12.62 13.18 1.06
CA TYR A 91 -13.84 12.85 1.81
C TYR A 91 -13.60 11.75 2.85
N PHE A 92 -12.84 10.70 2.54
CA PHE A 92 -12.51 9.65 3.51
C PHE A 92 -11.62 10.16 4.64
N ALA A 93 -10.66 11.05 4.35
CA ALA A 93 -9.88 11.74 5.38
C ALA A 93 -10.79 12.53 6.33
N HIS A 94 -11.78 13.26 5.80
CA HIS A 94 -12.73 13.98 6.63
C HIS A 94 -13.62 13.05 7.48
N VAL A 95 -13.97 11.85 6.98
CA VAL A 95 -14.65 10.84 7.82
C VAL A 95 -13.77 10.49 9.02
N LEU A 96 -12.47 10.28 8.83
CA LEU A 96 -11.54 9.97 9.92
C LEU A 96 -11.31 11.14 10.87
N ASP A 97 -11.40 12.39 10.42
CA ASP A 97 -11.37 13.57 11.30
C ASP A 97 -12.58 13.58 12.25
N LEU A 98 -13.75 13.13 11.78
CA LEU A 98 -14.99 13.05 12.57
C LEU A 98 -15.08 11.75 13.39
N GLN A 99 -14.58 10.65 12.85
CA GLN A 99 -14.64 9.29 13.39
C GLN A 99 -13.29 8.58 13.17
N PRO A 100 -12.29 8.81 14.03
CA PRO A 100 -10.94 8.27 13.86
C PRO A 100 -10.86 6.75 13.77
N ASP A 101 -11.82 6.03 14.35
CA ASP A 101 -11.88 4.57 14.41
C ASP A 101 -12.62 3.91 13.23
N ASP A 102 -13.13 4.68 12.27
CA ASP A 102 -13.83 4.14 11.10
C ASP A 102 -12.88 3.31 10.20
N ALA A 103 -13.03 2.00 10.28
CA ALA A 103 -12.18 1.05 9.57
C ALA A 103 -12.40 1.09 8.06
N ASP A 104 -13.63 1.30 7.60
CA ASP A 104 -13.98 1.33 6.18
C ASP A 104 -13.41 2.60 5.54
N ALA A 105 -13.53 3.76 6.20
CA ALA A 105 -12.99 5.01 5.71
C ALA A 105 -11.46 4.95 5.61
N ARG A 106 -10.81 4.32 6.59
CA ARG A 106 -9.36 4.06 6.55
C ARG A 106 -8.99 3.14 5.39
N GLU A 107 -9.73 2.05 5.17
CA GLU A 107 -9.52 1.14 4.04
C GLU A 107 -9.58 1.91 2.71
N TYR A 108 -10.67 2.64 2.48
CA TYR A 108 -10.88 3.37 1.23
C TYR A 108 -9.88 4.53 1.04
N LEU A 109 -9.45 5.21 2.10
CA LEU A 109 -8.41 6.23 2.02
C LEU A 109 -7.08 5.62 1.55
N VAL A 110 -6.66 4.51 2.17
CA VAL A 110 -5.46 3.77 1.74
C VAL A 110 -5.59 3.33 0.29
N LEU A 111 -6.73 2.76 -0.11
CA LEU A 111 -6.97 2.34 -1.50
C LEU A 111 -6.90 3.52 -2.49
N CYS A 112 -7.37 4.71 -2.11
CA CYS A 112 -7.19 5.91 -2.93
C CYS A 112 -5.71 6.25 -3.12
N GLN A 113 -4.92 6.20 -2.04
CA GLN A 113 -3.50 6.53 -2.05
C GLN A 113 -2.66 5.48 -2.82
N LEU A 114 -3.04 4.20 -2.76
CA LEU A 114 -2.40 3.14 -3.55
C LEU A 114 -2.61 3.34 -5.05
N ASP A 115 -3.84 3.69 -5.48
CA ASP A 115 -4.16 3.88 -6.90
C ASP A 115 -3.67 5.22 -7.48
N THR A 116 -3.49 6.27 -6.68
CA THR A 116 -2.89 7.53 -7.17
C THR A 116 -1.45 7.37 -7.65
N ASN A 117 -0.81 6.25 -7.30
CA ASN A 117 0.51 5.87 -7.75
C ASN A 117 0.52 4.95 -9.00
N GLN A 118 -0.58 4.87 -9.76
CA GLN A 118 -0.67 4.16 -11.05
C GLN A 118 0.28 4.67 -12.15
N LYS A 119 1.21 5.58 -11.83
CA LYS A 119 2.39 5.76 -12.69
C LYS A 119 3.09 4.41 -12.81
N PRO A 120 3.47 3.99 -14.03
CA PRO A 120 4.20 2.74 -14.19
C PRO A 120 5.39 2.71 -13.23
N ILE A 121 5.46 1.66 -12.43
CA ILE A 121 6.62 1.41 -11.57
C ILE A 121 7.64 0.76 -12.48
N GLN A 122 8.79 1.40 -12.66
CA GLN A 122 9.87 0.77 -13.37
C GLN A 122 10.62 -0.13 -12.40
N THR A 123 10.59 -1.44 -12.67
CA THR A 123 11.56 -2.35 -12.08
C THR A 123 12.85 -2.21 -12.86
N ILE A 124 13.83 -1.58 -12.23
CA ILE A 124 15.13 -1.28 -12.81
C ILE A 124 16.09 -2.41 -12.40
N ALA A 125 16.17 -3.44 -13.25
CA ALA A 125 17.08 -4.59 -13.11
C ALA A 125 18.08 -4.63 -14.28
N ASN A 126 19.30 -5.14 -14.03
CA ASN A 126 20.36 -5.25 -15.04
C ASN A 126 20.10 -6.29 -16.16
N LYS A 127 18.89 -6.84 -16.26
CA LYS A 127 18.42 -7.66 -17.38
C LYS A 127 16.93 -7.46 -17.57
N THR A 128 16.57 -7.02 -18.77
CA THR A 128 15.20 -6.85 -19.26
C THR A 128 14.45 -8.18 -19.21
N ILE A 129 13.39 -8.28 -18.41
CA ILE A 129 12.46 -9.40 -18.45
C ILE A 129 11.35 -9.01 -19.43
N GLY A 130 11.21 -9.80 -20.50
CA GLY A 130 10.22 -9.57 -21.54
C GLY A 130 8.80 -9.67 -21.02
N LYS A 131 7.96 -8.69 -21.36
CA LYS A 131 6.51 -8.76 -21.18
C LYS A 131 5.94 -9.80 -22.14
N HIS A 132 5.44 -10.91 -21.62
CA HIS A 132 4.52 -11.76 -22.38
C HIS A 132 3.09 -11.32 -22.06
N SER A 133 2.37 -10.85 -23.08
CA SER A 133 0.95 -10.50 -22.96
C SER A 133 0.12 -11.78 -22.83
N PHE A 134 -0.74 -11.84 -21.83
CA PHE A 134 -1.94 -12.66 -21.88
C PHE A 134 -3.13 -11.75 -21.74
N ASP A 135 -3.79 -11.47 -22.86
CA ASP A 135 -5.13 -10.93 -22.86
C ASP A 135 -6.14 -12.05 -23.09
N GLN A 136 -7.35 -11.82 -22.58
CA GLN A 136 -8.63 -12.45 -22.87
C GLN A 136 -9.16 -13.43 -21.83
N HIS A 137 -9.58 -12.92 -20.67
CA HIS A 137 -10.91 -13.24 -20.13
C HIS A 137 -11.48 -12.04 -19.37
N ALA A 138 -12.40 -11.34 -20.03
CA ALA A 138 -13.22 -10.31 -19.43
C ALA A 138 -13.93 -10.85 -18.17
N ASN A 139 -13.69 -10.19 -17.03
CA ASN A 139 -14.21 -10.54 -15.72
C ASN A 139 -15.75 -10.69 -15.71
N ARG A 140 -16.21 -11.93 -15.79
CA ARG A 140 -17.53 -12.35 -15.35
C ARG A 140 -17.39 -13.21 -14.09
N ARG A 141 -17.77 -12.61 -12.95
CA ARG A 141 -18.32 -13.23 -11.71
C ARG A 141 -17.37 -13.77 -10.62
N HIS A 142 -17.84 -13.54 -9.39
CA HIS A 142 -17.52 -14.11 -8.07
C HIS A 142 -16.24 -13.61 -7.38
N ARG A 143 -16.42 -12.95 -6.22
CA ARG A 143 -15.33 -12.54 -5.31
C ARG A 143 -14.61 -13.81 -4.84
N LEU A 144 -13.39 -14.05 -5.33
CA LEU A 144 -12.52 -15.08 -4.76
C LEU A 144 -12.14 -14.66 -3.32
N PRO A 145 -12.04 -15.59 -2.37
CA PRO A 145 -11.52 -15.27 -1.04
C PRO A 145 -10.05 -14.81 -1.16
N PRO A 146 -9.60 -13.90 -0.30
CA PRO A 146 -8.22 -13.42 -0.36
C PRO A 146 -7.23 -14.54 -0.02
N ILE A 147 -6.09 -14.56 -0.71
CA ILE A 147 -4.96 -15.44 -0.44
C ILE A 147 -4.34 -15.06 0.90
N ARG A 148 -4.15 -16.05 1.77
CA ARG A 148 -3.60 -15.94 3.12
C ARG A 148 -2.66 -17.09 3.40
N TYR A 149 -1.73 -16.91 4.34
CA TYR A 149 -1.00 -18.02 4.90
C TYR A 149 -1.96 -18.99 5.62
N PRO A 150 -1.70 -20.30 5.53
CA PRO A 150 -2.18 -21.25 6.52
C PRO A 150 -1.76 -20.83 7.94
N ALA A 151 -2.57 -21.13 8.95
CA ALA A 151 -2.28 -20.80 10.35
C ALA A 151 -0.86 -21.17 10.84
N PRO A 152 -0.30 -22.37 10.55
CA PRO A 152 1.06 -22.70 10.98
C PRO A 152 2.13 -21.83 10.31
N ASP A 153 1.97 -21.52 9.02
CA ASP A 153 2.92 -20.71 8.27
C ASP A 153 2.85 -19.24 8.71
N LEU A 154 1.64 -18.73 8.95
CA LEU A 154 1.43 -17.41 9.52
C LEU A 154 2.15 -17.26 10.88
N ALA A 155 2.01 -18.28 11.73
CA ALA A 155 2.69 -18.31 13.03
C ALA A 155 4.21 -18.39 12.89
N ALA A 156 4.73 -19.15 11.93
CA ALA A 156 6.17 -19.25 11.66
C ALA A 156 6.75 -17.90 11.22
N VAL A 157 6.11 -17.22 10.26
CA VAL A 157 6.56 -15.91 9.78
C VAL A 157 6.44 -14.85 10.88
N ARG A 158 5.34 -14.85 11.65
CA ARG A 158 5.17 -13.93 12.80
C ARG A 158 6.26 -14.14 13.86
N THR A 159 6.56 -15.39 14.22
CA THR A 159 7.61 -15.74 15.18
C THR A 159 8.98 -15.31 14.67
N HIS A 160 9.24 -15.47 13.37
CA HIS A 160 10.48 -15.01 12.75
C HIS A 160 10.65 -13.49 12.87
N ILE A 161 9.58 -12.73 12.58
CA ILE A 161 9.58 -11.27 12.76
C ILE A 161 9.90 -10.90 14.21
N GLU A 162 9.21 -11.53 15.18
CA GLU A 162 9.41 -11.23 16.60
C GLU A 162 10.81 -11.60 17.10
N GLN A 163 11.37 -12.70 16.60
CA GLN A 163 12.69 -13.20 16.98
C GLN A 163 13.82 -12.28 16.49
N TYR A 164 13.76 -11.82 15.24
CA TYR A 164 14.87 -11.11 14.60
C TYR A 164 14.71 -9.59 14.56
N PHE A 165 13.46 -9.11 14.55
CA PHE A 165 13.15 -7.68 14.47
C PHE A 165 12.40 -7.19 15.71
N GLY A 166 12.35 -7.95 16.80
CA GLY A 166 11.73 -7.52 18.05
C GLY A 166 10.20 -7.65 18.09
N PRO A 167 9.59 -7.45 19.27
CA PRO A 167 8.18 -7.75 19.51
C PRO A 167 7.26 -6.89 18.65
N ILE A 168 6.24 -7.52 18.05
CA ILE A 168 5.22 -6.82 17.27
C ILE A 168 4.30 -6.09 18.24
N THR A 169 4.41 -4.77 18.28
CA THR A 169 3.61 -3.90 19.16
C THR A 169 2.33 -3.41 18.50
N LYS A 170 2.28 -3.40 17.16
CA LYS A 170 1.11 -2.98 16.38
C LYS A 170 1.01 -3.76 15.07
N VAL A 171 -0.22 -4.02 14.63
CA VAL A 171 -0.51 -4.57 13.30
C VAL A 171 -1.44 -3.59 12.57
N ILE A 172 -1.04 -3.16 11.37
CA ILE A 172 -1.91 -2.40 10.47
C ILE A 172 -2.51 -3.41 9.48
N PRO A 173 -3.84 -3.59 9.45
CA PRO A 173 -4.46 -4.61 8.62
C PRO A 173 -4.34 -4.26 7.14
N SER A 174 -4.34 -5.30 6.28
CA SER A 174 -4.42 -5.14 4.84
C SER A 174 -5.59 -4.23 4.44
N PRO A 175 -5.38 -3.20 3.59
CA PRO A 175 -6.41 -2.28 3.14
C PRO A 175 -7.31 -2.89 2.06
N SER A 176 -7.15 -4.17 1.76
CA SER A 176 -8.10 -4.89 0.93
C SER A 176 -8.22 -6.33 1.37
N ALA A 177 -9.46 -6.81 1.38
CA ALA A 177 -9.79 -8.21 1.58
C ALA A 177 -10.04 -8.96 0.24
N ARG A 178 -9.67 -8.38 -0.92
CA ARG A 178 -10.10 -8.88 -2.23
C ARG A 178 -9.13 -9.81 -2.94
N ASP A 179 -7.82 -9.71 -2.66
CA ASP A 179 -6.77 -10.37 -3.43
C ASP A 179 -5.74 -11.08 -2.54
N LEU A 180 -4.62 -10.44 -2.19
CA LEU A 180 -3.59 -10.94 -1.31
C LEU A 180 -3.68 -10.15 0.00
N HIS A 181 -3.92 -10.87 1.09
CA HIS A 181 -4.02 -10.23 2.39
C HIS A 181 -2.62 -10.01 2.98
N VAL A 182 -2.20 -8.74 3.05
CA VAL A 182 -0.88 -8.35 3.54
C VAL A 182 -1.05 -7.33 4.66
N ASP A 183 -0.85 -7.78 5.88
CA ASP A 183 -0.79 -6.91 7.06
C ASP A 183 0.61 -6.29 7.16
N LEU A 184 0.73 -5.20 7.90
CA LEU A 184 2.02 -4.63 8.29
C LEU A 184 2.21 -4.80 9.80
N CYS A 185 3.23 -5.55 10.17
CA CYS A 185 3.68 -5.76 11.54
C CYS A 185 4.69 -4.69 11.93
N LEU A 186 4.40 -3.93 12.99
CA LEU A 186 5.24 -2.87 13.50
C LEU A 186 5.88 -3.29 14.82
N CYS A 187 7.20 -3.21 14.89
CA CYS A 187 7.98 -3.43 16.09
C CYS A 187 8.55 -2.08 16.55
N ALA A 188 8.12 -1.60 17.72
CA ALA A 188 8.51 -0.30 18.25
C ALA A 188 10.00 -0.15 18.57
N PRO A 189 10.54 1.09 18.56
CA PRO A 189 11.88 1.39 19.04
C PRO A 189 12.08 0.93 20.49
N THR A 190 13.29 0.45 20.80
CA THR A 190 13.78 0.18 22.17
C THR A 190 15.11 0.92 22.39
N PRO A 191 15.60 1.05 23.63
CA PRO A 191 16.91 1.67 23.89
C PRO A 191 18.08 0.99 23.14
N GLU A 192 17.99 -0.32 22.89
CA GLU A 192 18.99 -1.10 22.17
C GLU A 192 18.80 -1.03 20.64
N ARG A 193 17.61 -0.64 20.19
CA ARG A 193 17.22 -0.58 18.78
C ARG A 193 16.32 0.62 18.54
N ASP A 194 16.94 1.78 18.32
CA ASP A 194 16.27 3.08 18.36
C ASP A 194 15.56 3.46 17.03
N TYR A 195 14.81 2.51 16.46
CA TYR A 195 14.07 2.68 15.22
C TYR A 195 12.82 1.80 15.18
N TRP A 196 11.82 2.21 14.40
CA TRP A 196 10.69 1.39 14.04
C TRP A 196 11.09 0.37 12.99
N GLN A 197 10.68 -0.89 13.16
CA GLN A 197 10.67 -1.86 12.06
C GLN A 197 9.23 -2.06 11.59
N ILE A 198 9.00 -1.94 10.28
CA ILE A 198 7.74 -2.29 9.65
C ILE A 198 7.98 -3.43 8.67
N THR A 199 7.29 -4.54 8.84
CA THR A 199 7.45 -5.75 8.01
C THR A 199 6.11 -6.23 7.49
N THR A 200 6.02 -6.61 6.22
CA THR A 200 4.82 -7.25 5.70
C THR A 200 4.60 -8.61 6.37
N LEU A 201 3.34 -8.98 6.52
CA LEU A 201 2.92 -10.32 6.93
C LEU A 201 1.81 -10.78 6.00
N GLY A 202 2.14 -11.71 5.11
CA GLY A 202 1.19 -12.27 4.14
C GLY A 202 1.62 -12.12 2.69
N MET A 203 2.66 -11.32 2.39
CA MET A 203 3.15 -11.19 1.00
C MET A 203 3.65 -12.55 0.49
N GLY A 204 4.35 -13.31 1.33
CA GLY A 204 4.90 -14.61 0.94
C GLY A 204 3.87 -15.75 0.96
N ALA A 205 2.58 -15.46 1.23
CA ALA A 205 1.51 -16.45 1.13
C ALA A 205 1.33 -16.96 -0.31
N CYS A 206 1.67 -16.12 -1.30
CA CYS A 206 1.69 -16.49 -2.71
C CYS A 206 3.15 -16.50 -3.22
N PRO A 207 3.61 -17.57 -3.91
CA PRO A 207 4.92 -17.58 -4.54
C PRO A 207 4.94 -16.66 -5.77
N MET A 208 6.05 -15.95 -5.94
CA MET A 208 6.33 -15.12 -7.11
C MET A 208 6.80 -15.97 -8.30
N ASN A 209 6.80 -15.40 -9.50
CA ASN A 209 7.24 -16.08 -10.71
C ASN A 209 8.73 -15.82 -10.98
N LEU A 210 9.61 -16.63 -10.38
CA LEU A 210 11.06 -16.51 -10.55
C LEU A 210 11.54 -17.21 -11.84
N PRO A 211 12.51 -16.63 -12.57
CA PRO A 211 13.21 -17.35 -13.63
C PRO A 211 13.90 -18.61 -13.09
N PRO A 212 13.98 -19.72 -13.85
CA PRO A 212 14.58 -20.98 -13.39
C PRO A 212 16.00 -20.83 -12.82
N GLU A 213 16.81 -19.93 -13.38
CA GLU A 213 18.17 -19.64 -12.92
C GLU A 213 18.23 -18.94 -11.54
N GLN A 214 17.12 -18.35 -11.08
CA GLN A 214 17.03 -17.68 -9.78
C GLN A 214 16.50 -18.58 -8.66
N LEU A 215 15.86 -19.71 -8.99
CA LEU A 215 15.27 -20.63 -8.00
C LEU A 215 16.28 -21.18 -6.98
N HIS A 216 17.55 -21.28 -7.37
CA HIS A 216 18.63 -21.72 -6.48
C HIS A 216 19.22 -20.60 -5.61
N ARG A 217 18.90 -19.34 -5.92
CA ARG A 217 19.53 -18.15 -5.34
C ARG A 217 18.60 -17.37 -4.42
N SER A 218 17.30 -17.38 -4.71
CA SER A 218 16.29 -16.62 -3.99
C SER A 218 15.09 -17.49 -3.67
N PRO A 219 14.50 -17.39 -2.47
CA PRO A 219 13.20 -17.99 -2.19
C PRO A 219 12.13 -17.44 -3.14
N GLU A 220 11.16 -18.28 -3.51
CA GLU A 220 10.03 -17.87 -4.34
C GLU A 220 9.03 -16.98 -3.59
N ARG A 221 9.12 -16.95 -2.26
CA ARG A 221 8.23 -16.19 -1.37
C ARG A 221 9.04 -15.12 -0.65
N LEU A 222 8.46 -13.93 -0.48
CA LEU A 222 9.11 -12.82 0.19
C LEU A 222 8.20 -12.13 1.19
N GLU A 223 8.80 -11.62 2.25
CA GLU A 223 8.31 -10.48 3.02
C GLU A 223 9.25 -9.28 2.81
N LEU A 224 8.69 -8.08 2.83
CA LEU A 224 9.40 -6.82 2.70
C LEU A 224 9.43 -6.09 4.03
N THR A 225 10.50 -5.36 4.28
CA THR A 225 10.66 -4.60 5.51
C THR A 225 11.33 -3.25 5.31
N ILE A 226 11.08 -2.30 6.21
CA ILE A 226 11.74 -0.99 6.25
C ILE A 226 11.97 -0.57 7.70
N THR A 227 13.07 0.16 7.94
CA THR A 227 13.40 0.74 9.24
C THR A 227 13.25 2.26 9.18
N LEU A 228 12.55 2.83 10.17
CA LEU A 228 12.20 4.25 10.22
C LEU A 228 12.66 4.85 11.56
N PRO A 229 13.00 6.15 11.62
CA PRO A 229 13.45 6.81 12.84
C PRO A 229 12.49 6.66 14.01
N ARG A 230 12.99 6.69 15.25
CA ARG A 230 12.16 6.55 16.47
C ARG A 230 10.98 7.52 16.56
N ASP A 231 11.12 8.71 15.98
CA ASP A 231 10.15 9.81 16.00
C ASP A 231 9.21 9.79 14.79
N TRP A 232 9.32 8.75 13.94
CA TRP A 232 8.41 8.55 12.81
C TRP A 232 6.97 8.36 13.29
N ASN A 233 6.05 9.16 12.77
CA ASN A 233 4.63 9.06 13.11
C ASN A 233 3.95 7.93 12.32
N VAL A 234 4.04 6.71 12.83
CA VAL A 234 3.49 5.50 12.19
C VAL A 234 1.95 5.44 12.14
N ASP A 235 1.27 6.34 12.86
CA ASP A 235 -0.20 6.43 12.91
C ASP A 235 -0.75 7.45 11.90
N SER A 236 0.10 8.32 11.38
CA SER A 236 -0.32 9.36 10.45
C SER A 236 -0.57 8.82 9.05
N MET A 237 -1.64 9.31 8.44
CA MET A 237 -2.00 9.07 7.04
C MET A 237 -1.48 10.17 6.10
N ASP A 238 -0.80 11.19 6.62
CA ASP A 238 -0.12 12.20 5.80
C ASP A 238 1.06 11.56 5.06
N GLU A 239 1.19 11.87 3.78
CA GLU A 239 2.18 11.26 2.89
C GLU A 239 3.62 11.46 3.37
N ILE A 240 3.92 12.54 4.11
CA ILE A 240 5.26 12.74 4.70
C ILE A 240 5.65 11.64 5.70
N TRP A 241 4.67 10.92 6.25
CA TRP A 241 4.83 9.80 7.17
C TRP A 241 4.40 8.46 6.57
N PHE A 242 3.40 8.46 5.69
CA PHE A 242 2.67 7.26 5.26
C PHE A 242 3.27 6.55 4.04
N TRP A 243 4.11 7.24 3.25
CA TRP A 243 4.71 6.65 2.05
C TRP A 243 5.38 5.28 2.28
N PRO A 244 6.07 4.98 3.40
CA PRO A 244 6.71 3.68 3.62
C PRO A 244 5.71 2.52 3.63
N GLN A 245 4.62 2.66 4.39
CA GLN A 245 3.54 1.67 4.48
C GLN A 245 2.89 1.47 3.11
N ARG A 246 2.64 2.58 2.40
CA ARG A 246 2.08 2.57 1.06
C ARG A 246 2.95 1.79 0.09
N TRP A 247 4.27 2.02 0.09
CA TRP A 247 5.21 1.31 -0.77
C TRP A 247 5.34 -0.18 -0.43
N LEU A 248 5.28 -0.55 0.86
CA LEU A 248 5.22 -1.97 1.25
C LEU A 248 4.02 -2.67 0.60
N TRP A 249 2.83 -2.06 0.63
CA TRP A 249 1.63 -2.64 -0.01
C TRP A 249 1.62 -2.60 -1.53
N ILE A 250 2.24 -1.58 -2.15
CA ILE A 250 2.43 -1.52 -3.59
C ILE A 250 3.34 -2.68 -4.03
N LEU A 251 4.51 -2.80 -3.42
CA LEU A 251 5.49 -3.82 -3.78
C LEU A 251 5.04 -5.24 -3.42
N SER A 252 4.20 -5.41 -2.40
CA SER A 252 3.64 -6.72 -2.08
C SER A 252 2.70 -7.25 -3.17
N ARG A 253 2.21 -6.39 -4.06
CA ARG A 253 1.28 -6.75 -5.15
C ARG A 253 1.95 -6.80 -6.51
N LEU A 254 3.03 -6.03 -6.70
CA LEU A 254 3.72 -5.88 -7.97
C LEU A 254 4.11 -7.22 -8.64
N PRO A 255 4.68 -8.23 -7.94
CA PRO A 255 4.99 -9.52 -8.56
C PRO A 255 3.77 -10.23 -9.17
N PHE A 256 2.59 -10.06 -8.59
CA PHE A 256 1.39 -10.77 -9.00
C PHE A 256 0.63 -10.03 -10.10
N GLN A 257 0.71 -8.70 -10.11
CA GLN A 257 0.11 -7.87 -11.16
C GLN A 257 0.83 -8.05 -12.50
N ASP A 258 2.16 -8.10 -12.48
CA ASP A 258 2.99 -8.21 -13.68
C ASP A 258 3.49 -9.63 -13.96
N ASN A 259 3.04 -10.62 -13.17
CA ASN A 259 3.52 -12.01 -13.20
C ASN A 259 5.07 -12.11 -13.16
N GLY A 260 5.68 -11.30 -12.30
CA GLY A 260 7.12 -11.15 -12.11
C GLY A 260 7.60 -11.56 -10.71
N TRP A 261 8.72 -10.97 -10.29
CA TRP A 261 9.36 -11.25 -9.00
C TRP A 261 10.19 -10.08 -8.50
N LEU A 262 10.40 -10.02 -7.18
CA LEU A 262 11.32 -9.10 -6.52
C LEU A 262 12.50 -9.88 -5.94
N GLY A 263 13.66 -9.23 -5.87
CA GLY A 263 14.89 -9.89 -5.45
C GLY A 263 15.95 -8.91 -4.99
N PHE A 264 16.99 -9.46 -4.36
CA PHE A 264 18.16 -8.69 -3.94
C PHE A 264 18.75 -7.89 -5.11
N GLY A 265 19.03 -6.61 -4.87
CA GLY A 265 19.61 -5.69 -5.84
C GLY A 265 18.63 -5.17 -6.88
N HIS A 266 17.34 -5.55 -6.85
CA HIS A 266 16.32 -4.86 -7.63
C HIS A 266 16.14 -3.45 -7.10
N SER A 267 15.86 -2.51 -8.01
CA SER A 267 15.52 -1.15 -7.62
C SER A 267 14.26 -0.67 -8.31
N LEU A 268 13.45 0.13 -7.61
CA LEU A 268 12.10 0.51 -8.02
C LEU A 268 11.91 2.01 -7.87
N ALA A 269 11.26 2.64 -8.83
CA ALA A 269 10.87 4.05 -8.77
C ALA A 269 9.59 4.27 -9.59
N THR A 270 8.91 5.39 -9.35
CA THR A 270 7.87 5.86 -10.28
C THR A 270 8.50 6.40 -11.56
N ASP A 271 7.76 6.31 -12.67
CA ASP A 271 8.07 7.06 -13.88
C ASP A 271 8.27 8.55 -13.56
N GLY A 272 9.49 9.05 -13.74
CA GLY A 272 9.85 10.45 -13.48
C GLY A 272 10.67 10.69 -12.22
N TYR A 273 10.93 9.66 -11.39
CA TYR A 273 11.71 9.77 -10.14
C TYR A 273 11.15 10.84 -9.19
N GLU A 274 9.83 10.92 -9.04
CA GLU A 274 9.25 11.87 -8.09
C GLU A 274 9.62 11.49 -6.66
N PRO A 275 9.99 12.47 -5.81
CA PRO A 275 10.24 12.20 -4.41
C PRO A 275 9.05 11.55 -3.71
N PHE A 276 9.32 10.67 -2.74
CA PHE A 276 8.26 9.93 -2.05
C PHE A 276 7.25 10.83 -1.33
N ALA A 277 7.73 11.95 -0.79
CA ALA A 277 6.94 12.94 -0.10
C ALA A 277 7.65 14.30 -0.07
N ALA A 278 6.96 15.36 0.35
CA ALA A 278 7.47 16.73 0.35
C ALA A 278 8.70 16.96 1.27
N ASN A 279 8.93 16.08 2.25
CA ASN A 279 10.01 16.17 3.24
C ASN A 279 11.30 15.41 2.83
N THR A 280 11.35 14.79 1.65
CA THR A 280 12.52 14.06 1.16
C THR A 280 12.73 14.31 -0.33
N GLN A 281 13.97 14.18 -0.80
CA GLN A 281 14.29 14.16 -2.24
C GLN A 281 14.63 12.74 -2.74
N GLN A 282 14.55 11.75 -1.85
CA GLN A 282 14.68 10.33 -2.21
C GLN A 282 13.40 9.87 -2.95
N SER A 283 13.60 9.14 -4.03
CA SER A 283 12.56 8.79 -5.02
C SER A 283 12.68 7.37 -5.58
N GLY A 284 13.71 6.62 -5.19
CA GLY A 284 13.89 5.22 -5.56
C GLY A 284 14.05 4.31 -4.35
N LEU A 285 13.79 3.02 -4.53
CA LEU A 285 13.93 1.99 -3.52
C LEU A 285 14.92 0.95 -4.04
N LEU A 286 15.87 0.54 -3.21
CA LEU A 286 16.74 -0.61 -3.43
C LEU A 286 16.34 -1.74 -2.47
N LEU A 287 16.27 -2.97 -2.98
CA LEU A 287 16.01 -4.14 -2.15
C LEU A 287 17.34 -4.81 -1.76
N LEU A 288 17.67 -4.80 -0.48
CA LEU A 288 18.81 -5.53 0.09
C LEU A 288 18.33 -6.59 1.09
N GLY A 289 19.23 -7.42 1.61
CA GLY A 289 18.91 -8.20 2.82
C GLY A 289 18.72 -7.26 4.02
N PRO A 290 18.05 -7.70 5.11
CA PRO A 290 17.95 -6.91 6.33
C PRO A 290 19.35 -6.49 6.81
N GLN A 291 19.53 -5.17 6.97
CA GLN A 291 20.77 -4.58 7.45
C GLN A 291 20.78 -4.55 8.98
N ASP A 292 21.96 -4.61 9.57
CA ASP A 292 22.18 -4.65 11.03
C ASP A 292 21.32 -5.70 11.77
N ALA A 293 21.01 -6.81 11.07
CA ALA A 293 20.15 -7.87 11.58
C ALA A 293 20.98 -9.11 12.00
N PRO A 294 20.54 -9.85 13.03
CA PRO A 294 21.24 -11.07 13.43
C PRO A 294 21.28 -12.13 12.32
N THR A 295 22.32 -12.97 12.34
CA THR A 295 22.44 -14.12 11.43
C THR A 295 21.17 -14.97 11.48
N GLY A 296 20.56 -15.21 10.31
CA GLY A 296 19.30 -15.96 10.18
C GLY A 296 18.09 -15.10 9.85
N ALA A 297 18.16 -13.77 10.05
CA ALA A 297 17.03 -12.87 9.78
C ALA A 297 16.54 -12.87 8.32
N THR A 298 17.40 -13.23 7.37
CA THR A 298 17.13 -13.16 5.92
C THR A 298 16.13 -14.20 5.41
N VAL A 299 15.92 -15.32 6.12
CA VAL A 299 15.08 -16.42 5.62
C VAL A 299 14.32 -17.10 6.76
N CYS A 300 13.01 -17.18 6.63
CA CYS A 300 12.13 -18.02 7.45
C CYS A 300 11.85 -19.35 6.73
N THR A 301 11.78 -20.45 7.48
CA THR A 301 11.37 -21.77 6.99
C THR A 301 9.94 -22.05 7.46
N LEU A 302 9.04 -22.33 6.51
CA LEU A 302 7.64 -22.67 6.75
C LEU A 302 7.49 -24.11 7.24
N ALA A 303 6.28 -24.49 7.66
CA ALA A 303 6.01 -25.80 8.26
C ALA A 303 6.27 -26.96 7.28
N ASP A 304 6.10 -26.72 5.98
CA ASP A 304 6.34 -27.68 4.92
C ASP A 304 7.78 -27.63 4.34
N GLY A 305 8.65 -26.81 4.93
CA GLY A 305 10.04 -26.64 4.50
C GLY A 305 10.25 -25.62 3.38
N GLN A 306 9.17 -25.03 2.82
CA GLN A 306 9.31 -23.90 1.91
C GLN A 306 9.96 -22.70 2.63
N LYS A 307 10.62 -21.83 1.86
CA LYS A 307 11.37 -20.69 2.40
C LYS A 307 10.68 -19.38 2.05
N VAL A 308 10.69 -18.45 3.00
CA VAL A 308 10.27 -17.05 2.82
C VAL A 308 11.48 -16.17 3.07
N GLY A 309 11.92 -15.45 2.04
CA GLY A 309 13.02 -14.48 2.17
C GLY A 309 12.53 -13.16 2.73
N PHE A 310 13.42 -12.42 3.40
CA PHE A 310 13.17 -11.06 3.86
C PHE A 310 14.07 -10.11 3.09
N LEU A 311 13.49 -9.06 2.50
CA LEU A 311 14.24 -7.98 1.87
C LEU A 311 13.88 -6.63 2.49
N GLN A 312 14.89 -5.82 2.74
CA GLN A 312 14.75 -4.47 3.23
C GLN A 312 14.71 -3.45 2.09
N LEU A 313 13.75 -2.54 2.18
CA LEU A 313 13.63 -1.33 1.39
C LEU A 313 14.67 -0.31 1.86
N ILE A 314 15.60 0.07 0.98
CA ILE A 314 16.59 1.13 1.19
C ILE A 314 16.24 2.30 0.26
N PRO A 315 15.75 3.43 0.80
CA PRO A 315 15.45 4.62 0.01
C PRO A 315 16.70 5.24 -0.62
N LEU A 316 16.61 5.61 -1.89
CA LEU A 316 17.68 6.13 -2.73
C LEU A 316 17.30 7.47 -3.35
N TYR A 317 18.32 8.31 -3.53
CA TYR A 317 18.24 9.44 -4.45
C TYR A 317 18.24 8.95 -5.90
N ARG A 318 17.74 9.81 -6.80
CA ARG A 318 17.76 9.53 -8.24
C ARG A 318 19.18 9.24 -8.75
N GLU A 319 20.16 10.02 -8.33
CA GLU A 319 21.55 9.90 -8.75
C GLU A 319 22.17 8.58 -8.27
N GLU A 320 21.75 8.08 -7.11
CA GLU A 320 22.19 6.78 -6.58
C GLU A 320 21.59 5.62 -7.39
N MET A 321 20.33 5.75 -7.81
CA MET A 321 19.68 4.82 -8.73
C MET A 321 20.38 4.79 -10.09
N GLU A 322 20.69 5.96 -10.64
CA GLU A 322 21.43 6.11 -11.91
C GLU A 322 22.86 5.55 -11.78
N PHE A 323 23.52 5.77 -10.65
CA PHE A 323 24.83 5.17 -10.39
C PHE A 323 24.77 3.64 -10.31
N LYS A 324 23.77 3.06 -9.62
CA LYS A 324 23.55 1.61 -9.60
C LYS A 324 23.32 1.05 -11.00
N LEU A 325 22.57 1.76 -11.84
CA LEU A 325 22.33 1.36 -13.22
C LEU A 325 23.62 1.29 -14.02
N ALA A 326 24.50 2.27 -13.85
CA ALA A 326 25.76 2.34 -14.59
C ALA A 326 26.85 1.38 -14.05
N HIS A 327 26.86 1.11 -12.74
CA HIS A 327 27.99 0.43 -12.08
C HIS A 327 27.62 -0.86 -11.33
N GLY A 328 26.32 -1.18 -11.23
CA GLY A 328 25.81 -2.35 -10.52
C GLY A 328 25.59 -2.13 -9.02
N VAL A 329 24.87 -3.09 -8.41
CA VAL A 329 24.47 -3.02 -7.00
C VAL A 329 25.66 -3.03 -6.04
N HIS A 330 26.69 -3.84 -6.28
CA HIS A 330 27.82 -3.96 -5.37
C HIS A 330 28.61 -2.65 -5.26
N ALA A 331 28.82 -1.95 -6.38
CA ALA A 331 29.48 -0.65 -6.38
C ALA A 331 28.68 0.42 -5.63
N LEU A 332 27.33 0.39 -5.77
CA LEU A 332 26.48 1.30 -5.00
C LEU A 332 26.56 0.99 -3.50
N VAL A 333 26.44 -0.29 -3.11
CA VAL A 333 26.51 -0.70 -1.69
C VAL A 333 27.83 -0.30 -1.05
N GLU A 334 28.96 -0.46 -1.75
CA GLU A 334 30.27 0.00 -1.26
C GLU A 334 30.31 1.52 -1.09
N ARG A 335 29.69 2.28 -1.99
CA ARG A 335 29.61 3.74 -1.88
C ARG A 335 28.70 4.19 -0.74
N MET A 336 27.68 3.41 -0.43
CA MET A 336 26.74 3.63 0.66
C MET A 336 27.20 3.00 1.99
N ALA A 337 28.47 2.60 2.12
CA ALA A 337 28.95 1.90 3.32
C ALA A 337 28.71 2.68 4.64
N ASP A 338 28.73 4.01 4.58
CA ASP A 338 28.48 4.89 5.73
C ASP A 338 27.01 5.35 5.85
N VAL A 339 26.12 4.85 4.97
CA VAL A 339 24.69 5.17 5.03
C VAL A 339 24.01 4.22 6.00
N ASP A 340 23.37 4.80 7.02
CA ASP A 340 22.56 4.03 7.96
C ASP A 340 21.38 3.36 7.25
N HIS A 341 21.06 2.15 7.68
CA HIS A 341 19.90 1.41 7.22
C HIS A 341 18.58 2.03 7.66
N VAL A 342 18.57 2.78 8.78
CA VAL A 342 17.41 3.55 9.23
C VAL A 342 17.18 4.73 8.27
N PHE A 343 15.97 4.83 7.73
CA PHE A 343 15.64 5.90 6.78
C PHE A 343 15.93 7.28 7.38
N CYS A 344 16.70 8.10 6.66
CA CYS A 344 16.92 9.50 7.00
C CYS A 344 16.53 10.37 5.80
N PRO A 345 15.49 11.22 5.90
CA PRO A 345 14.98 11.98 4.74
C PRO A 345 15.98 13.01 4.22
N TYR A 346 16.91 13.48 5.06
CA TYR A 346 17.88 14.52 4.78
C TYR A 346 19.34 14.04 4.82
N ARG A 347 19.59 12.72 4.70
CA ARG A 347 20.97 12.22 4.57
C ARG A 347 21.63 12.76 3.31
N LEU A 348 22.96 12.84 3.29
CA LEU A 348 23.68 13.22 2.08
C LEU A 348 23.45 12.19 0.95
N ASN A 349 23.32 12.70 -0.27
CA ASN A 349 23.30 11.88 -1.48
C ASN A 349 24.73 11.46 -1.80
N THR A 350 24.99 10.15 -1.77
CA THR A 350 26.35 9.60 -1.96
C THR A 350 26.86 9.71 -3.39
N CYS A 351 25.98 10.04 -4.33
CA CYS A 351 26.23 10.21 -5.76
C CYS A 351 25.87 11.62 -6.24
N ALA A 352 25.77 12.61 -5.34
CA ALA A 352 25.53 13.99 -5.76
C ALA A 352 26.61 14.46 -6.75
N PRO A 353 26.26 15.23 -7.79
CA PRO A 353 27.20 15.71 -8.80
C PRO A 353 28.39 16.47 -8.21
N ASP A 354 28.16 17.12 -7.06
CA ASP A 354 29.12 18.01 -6.40
C ASP A 354 30.07 17.25 -5.45
N ILE A 355 29.82 15.96 -5.19
CA ILE A 355 30.72 15.08 -4.44
C ILE A 355 31.70 14.44 -5.43
N GLU A 356 32.53 15.27 -6.06
CA GLU A 356 33.77 14.76 -6.63
C GLU A 356 34.65 14.30 -5.46
N ARG A 357 34.74 12.98 -5.25
CA ARG A 357 35.89 12.44 -4.51
C ARG A 357 37.15 13.00 -5.18
N PRO A 358 38.12 13.58 -4.43
CA PRO A 358 39.34 14.09 -5.04
C PRO A 358 39.95 12.96 -5.86
N ARG A 359 40.02 13.14 -7.19
CA ARG A 359 40.78 12.25 -8.06
C ARG A 359 42.19 12.22 -7.51
N ASN A 360 42.63 11.07 -7.01
CA ASN A 360 44.01 10.88 -6.59
C ASN A 360 44.90 11.21 -7.80
N PRO A 361 45.70 12.29 -7.77
CA PRO A 361 46.47 12.75 -8.92
C PRO A 361 47.62 11.80 -9.29
N TYR A 362 47.79 10.68 -8.57
CA TYR A 362 48.87 9.72 -8.75
C TYR A 362 48.48 8.42 -9.48
N LEU A 363 47.26 8.28 -9.97
CA LEU A 363 46.85 7.13 -10.80
C LEU A 363 46.54 7.58 -12.23
N LEU A 364 47.60 7.99 -12.93
CA LEU A 364 47.70 7.91 -14.39
C LEU A 364 48.89 7.01 -14.71
N SER A 365 48.59 5.78 -15.11
CA SER A 365 49.47 4.90 -15.90
C SER A 365 48.63 4.16 -16.91
#